data_AF-A0A5C6TPY6-F1
#
_entry.id   AF-A0A5C6TPY6-F1
#
_cell.length_a   1.000
_cell.length_b   1.000
_cell.length_c   1.000
_cell.angle_alpha   90.00
_cell.angle_beta   90.00
_cell.angle_gamma   90.00
#
_symmetry.space_group_name_H-M   'P 1'
#
loop_
_entity.id
_entity.type
_entity.pdbx_description
1 polymer ?
#
loop_
_entity_poly.entity_id
_entity_poly.type
_entity_poly.pdbx_seq_one_letter_code
_entity_poly.pdbx_strand_id
1 'polypeptide(L)'
;MLALLPPFLGLDDDKPALHALWQRLLDEPAITTTVMEDLSMQAHERVLGWGCSVVLPPADAGALGLLGDPPCPPGPMVARLCRAWLGGQPLPTARALGEANAQGALHLLNLHYTQRPSDLADPLALAVLAVANDAFRFAVGGWQLAAMHMEGSVLDQPMFTAAGFPVCAYAGSGPWSTLPDDLRPVHFGITRRAALAMLPGTSVRQAFDHYPPRFRLSPSQRRLLWLALFDDSDDALGSRMGLSVHALKKLWRGIYERIEDVAPGFFGDEADDDGKRGPEKRRRCWPTCASGRRNCAPGPEPGARATRCVAPACATRAMRPHPPPREAVGLPDSQPRGSP
;
A
#
# COMPACT_ATOMS: atom_id res chain seq x y z
N MET A 1 5.92 -15.00 -5.84
CA MET A 1 5.59 -14.34 -4.56
C MET A 1 6.34 -14.97 -3.40
N LEU A 2 6.26 -16.27 -3.14
CA LEU A 2 6.97 -16.90 -2.00
C LEU A 2 8.50 -16.73 -1.98
N ALA A 3 9.13 -16.58 -3.14
CA ALA A 3 10.56 -16.26 -3.25
C ALA A 3 10.93 -14.89 -2.63
N LEU A 4 9.93 -14.06 -2.31
CA LEU A 4 10.08 -12.76 -1.66
C LEU A 4 9.68 -12.80 -0.19
N LEU A 5 9.43 -13.98 0.41
CA LEU A 5 9.28 -14.04 1.87
C LEU A 5 10.64 -13.79 2.53
N PRO A 6 10.72 -12.89 3.52
CA PRO A 6 11.97 -12.64 4.22
C PRO A 6 12.50 -13.89 4.93
N PRO A 7 13.82 -14.19 4.81
CA PRO A 7 14.44 -15.31 5.52
C PRO A 7 14.31 -15.23 7.05
N PHE A 8 14.31 -14.02 7.62
CA PHE A 8 14.21 -13.81 9.08
C PHE A 8 12.93 -14.37 9.70
N LEU A 9 11.90 -14.65 8.90
CA LEU A 9 10.67 -15.28 9.39
C LEU A 9 10.88 -16.74 9.82
N GLY A 10 11.91 -17.42 9.31
CA GLY A 10 12.21 -18.82 9.65
C GLY A 10 11.04 -19.75 9.33
N LEU A 11 10.38 -19.54 8.19
CA LEU A 11 9.22 -20.32 7.72
C LEU A 11 9.54 -21.14 6.46
N ASP A 12 10.81 -21.45 6.23
CA ASP A 12 11.23 -22.18 5.02
C ASP A 12 10.60 -23.57 4.92
N ASP A 13 10.50 -24.28 6.04
CA ASP A 13 9.89 -25.61 6.13
C ASP A 13 8.37 -25.57 5.89
N ASP A 14 7.73 -24.41 6.15
CA ASP A 14 6.29 -24.20 6.01
C ASP A 14 5.88 -23.72 4.60
N LYS A 15 6.84 -23.51 3.67
CA LYS A 15 6.58 -22.87 2.36
C LYS A 15 5.39 -23.44 1.57
N PRO A 16 5.21 -24.78 1.44
CA PRO A 16 4.06 -25.33 0.72
C PRO A 16 2.72 -24.96 1.37
N ALA A 17 2.64 -25.05 2.71
CA ALA A 17 1.43 -24.71 3.46
C ALA A 17 1.16 -23.19 3.44
N LEU A 18 2.23 -22.38 3.50
CA LEU A 18 2.15 -20.94 3.33
C LEU A 18 1.59 -20.55 1.96
N HIS A 19 1.92 -21.27 0.89
CA HIS A 19 1.35 -20.99 -0.43
C HIS A 19 -0.18 -21.02 -0.39
N ALA A 20 -0.74 -22.11 0.15
CA ALA A 20 -2.18 -22.29 0.28
C ALA A 20 -2.79 -21.26 1.24
N LEU A 21 -2.10 -20.95 2.34
CA LEU A 21 -2.52 -19.90 3.26
C LEU A 21 -2.63 -18.55 2.53
N TRP A 22 -1.59 -18.12 1.81
CA TRP A 22 -1.61 -16.83 1.11
C TRP A 22 -2.73 -16.74 0.09
N GLN A 23 -2.99 -17.80 -0.68
CA GLN A 23 -4.12 -17.82 -1.62
C GLN A 23 -5.46 -17.53 -0.93
N ARG A 24 -5.68 -18.06 0.28
CA ARG A 24 -6.87 -17.74 1.07
C ARG A 24 -6.85 -16.31 1.61
N LEU A 25 -5.70 -15.89 2.17
CA LEU A 25 -5.54 -14.57 2.77
C LEU A 25 -5.74 -13.42 1.78
N LEU A 26 -5.50 -13.62 0.48
CA LEU A 26 -5.68 -12.59 -0.54
C LEU A 26 -7.12 -12.07 -0.66
N ASP A 27 -8.10 -12.87 -0.26
CA ASP A 27 -9.51 -12.47 -0.31
C ASP A 27 -10.01 -11.97 1.05
N GLU A 28 -9.18 -11.97 2.09
CA GLU A 28 -9.58 -11.62 3.45
C GLU A 28 -9.55 -10.10 3.67
N PRO A 29 -10.60 -9.51 4.25
CA PRO A 29 -10.69 -8.06 4.40
C PRO A 29 -9.68 -7.45 5.38
N ALA A 30 -9.17 -8.26 6.30
CA ALA A 30 -8.12 -7.85 7.23
C ALA A 30 -6.77 -7.71 6.52
N ILE A 31 -6.58 -8.35 5.36
CA ILE A 31 -5.30 -8.45 4.67
C ILE A 31 -5.24 -7.40 3.57
N THR A 32 -4.12 -6.69 3.51
CA THR A 32 -3.81 -5.81 2.39
C THR A 32 -2.46 -6.16 1.81
N THR A 33 -2.44 -6.37 0.49
CA THR A 33 -1.25 -6.76 -0.26
C THR A 33 -1.02 -5.82 -1.44
N THR A 34 0.25 -5.52 -1.70
CA THR A 34 0.69 -4.66 -2.79
C THR A 34 1.82 -5.34 -3.54
N VAL A 35 1.70 -5.43 -4.86
CA VAL A 35 2.72 -6.06 -5.72
C VAL A 35 3.22 -5.02 -6.71
N MET A 36 4.55 -4.89 -6.79
CA MET A 36 5.22 -4.00 -7.72
C MET A 36 5.78 -4.84 -8.86
N GLU A 37 5.31 -4.57 -10.08
CA GLU A 37 5.68 -5.31 -11.27
C GLU A 37 6.39 -4.43 -12.31
N ASP A 38 7.42 -4.97 -12.96
CA ASP A 38 7.97 -4.45 -14.21
C ASP A 38 7.39 -5.25 -15.39
N LEU A 39 6.49 -4.61 -16.13
CA LEU A 39 5.77 -5.24 -17.24
C LEU A 39 6.63 -5.45 -18.50
N SER A 40 7.85 -4.90 -18.54
CA SER A 40 8.80 -5.18 -19.62
C SER A 40 9.51 -6.52 -19.45
N MET A 41 9.49 -7.09 -18.22
CA MET A 41 10.11 -8.37 -17.90
C MET A 41 9.18 -9.55 -18.17
N GLN A 42 9.76 -10.76 -18.22
CA GLN A 42 8.99 -11.99 -18.31
C GLN A 42 8.10 -12.19 -17.07
N ALA A 43 6.98 -12.89 -17.24
CA ALA A 43 5.97 -13.02 -16.19
C ALA A 43 6.47 -13.61 -14.86
N HIS A 44 7.52 -14.45 -14.89
CA HIS A 44 8.10 -15.05 -13.69
C HIS A 44 9.15 -14.14 -13.00
N GLU A 45 9.59 -13.09 -13.68
CA GLU A 45 10.61 -12.15 -13.21
C GLU A 45 10.05 -10.76 -12.88
N ARG A 46 8.87 -10.43 -13.41
CA ARG A 46 8.29 -9.10 -13.30
C ARG A 46 8.05 -8.62 -11.87
N VAL A 47 7.86 -9.51 -10.90
CA VAL A 47 7.57 -9.09 -9.52
C VAL A 47 8.86 -8.61 -8.86
N LEU A 48 8.99 -7.28 -8.77
CA LEU A 48 10.14 -6.61 -8.19
C LEU A 48 9.99 -6.37 -6.69
N GLY A 49 8.76 -6.20 -6.19
CA GLY A 49 8.51 -5.98 -4.77
C GLY A 49 7.15 -6.50 -4.33
N TRP A 50 7.05 -6.85 -3.04
CA TRP A 50 5.84 -7.34 -2.41
C TRP A 50 5.74 -6.83 -0.98
N GLY A 51 4.62 -6.19 -0.66
CA GLY A 51 4.25 -5.80 0.70
C GLY A 51 2.97 -6.52 1.13
N CYS A 52 2.93 -6.95 2.39
CA CYS A 52 1.75 -7.56 2.99
C CYS A 52 1.54 -7.03 4.40
N SER A 53 0.29 -6.71 4.73
CA SER A 53 -0.10 -6.17 6.03
C SER A 53 -1.44 -6.77 6.47
N VAL A 54 -1.64 -6.80 7.78
CA VAL A 54 -2.90 -7.19 8.41
C VAL A 54 -3.38 -6.10 9.34
N VAL A 55 -4.68 -5.81 9.28
CA VAL A 55 -5.38 -4.91 10.18
C VAL A 55 -5.94 -5.72 11.35
N LEU A 56 -5.68 -5.28 12.57
CA LEU A 56 -6.00 -5.97 13.81
C LEU A 56 -6.85 -5.07 14.71
N PRO A 57 -7.98 -5.57 15.25
CA PRO A 57 -8.68 -4.87 16.32
C PRO A 57 -7.90 -5.02 17.65
N PRO A 58 -8.26 -4.25 18.71
CA PRO A 58 -7.50 -4.22 19.95
C PRO A 58 -7.27 -5.58 20.63
N ALA A 59 -8.24 -6.50 20.55
CA ALA A 59 -8.12 -7.82 21.16
C ALA A 59 -6.97 -8.64 20.53
N ASP A 60 -6.90 -8.68 19.20
CA ASP A 60 -5.84 -9.38 18.45
C ASP A 60 -4.49 -8.68 18.63
N ALA A 61 -4.47 -7.34 18.62
CA ALA A 61 -3.25 -6.58 18.91
C ALA A 61 -2.74 -6.86 20.34
N GLY A 62 -3.64 -6.96 21.32
CA GLY A 62 -3.34 -7.32 22.70
C GLY A 62 -2.75 -8.72 22.84
N ALA A 63 -3.31 -9.70 22.14
CA ALA A 63 -2.78 -11.07 22.11
C ALA A 63 -1.35 -11.14 21.55
N LEU A 64 -0.93 -10.16 20.74
CA LEU A 64 0.43 -10.04 20.22
C LEU A 64 1.35 -9.18 21.10
N GLY A 65 0.84 -8.52 22.15
CA GLY A 65 1.61 -7.57 22.98
C GLY A 65 1.86 -6.22 22.31
N LEU A 66 0.97 -5.81 21.40
CA LEU A 66 1.08 -4.57 20.62
C LEU A 66 0.33 -3.38 21.24
N LEU A 67 -0.36 -3.59 22.35
CA LEU A 67 -0.98 -2.52 23.12
C LEU A 67 0.05 -1.84 24.02
N GLY A 68 -0.14 -0.54 24.28
CA GLY A 68 0.75 0.27 25.10
C GLY A 68 1.57 1.28 24.30
N ASP A 69 2.29 2.14 25.03
CA ASP A 69 3.16 3.17 24.47
C ASP A 69 4.39 3.33 25.40
N PRO A 70 5.53 2.68 25.10
CA PRO A 70 5.79 1.86 23.91
C PRO A 70 5.16 0.45 23.98
N PRO A 71 4.85 -0.18 22.84
CA PRO A 71 4.47 -1.59 22.77
C PRO A 71 5.66 -2.49 23.12
N CYS A 72 5.39 -3.63 23.75
CA CYS A 72 6.44 -4.56 24.18
C CYS A 72 6.01 -6.02 23.92
N PRO A 73 6.01 -6.47 22.65
CA PRO A 73 5.64 -7.83 22.30
C PRO A 73 6.60 -8.85 22.93
N PRO A 74 6.14 -10.04 23.32
CA PRO A 74 6.98 -11.03 24.01
C PRO A 74 8.09 -11.64 23.13
N GLY A 75 8.04 -11.42 21.82
CA GLY A 75 9.02 -11.90 20.85
C GLY A 75 8.54 -11.67 19.41
N PRO A 76 9.24 -12.21 18.40
CA PRO A 76 8.89 -12.09 16.99
C PRO A 76 7.45 -12.52 16.73
N MET A 77 6.69 -11.65 16.07
CA MET A 77 5.24 -11.72 15.99
C MET A 77 4.75 -12.28 14.65
N VAL A 78 5.46 -11.99 13.55
CA VAL A 78 4.96 -12.34 12.20
C VAL A 78 4.99 -13.85 12.01
N ALA A 79 6.11 -14.51 12.33
CA ALA A 79 6.22 -15.97 12.24
C ALA A 79 5.17 -16.68 13.12
N ARG A 80 4.96 -16.17 14.35
CA ARG A 80 3.94 -16.71 15.28
C ARG A 80 2.53 -16.58 14.71
N LEU A 81 2.20 -15.42 14.13
CA LEU A 81 0.90 -15.16 13.53
C LEU A 81 0.65 -16.04 12.30
N CYS A 82 1.64 -16.19 11.42
CA CYS A 82 1.56 -17.10 10.28
C CYS A 82 1.30 -18.55 10.73
N ARG A 83 2.03 -19.03 11.74
CA ARG A 83 1.82 -20.39 12.30
C ARG A 83 0.45 -20.55 12.95
N ALA A 84 -0.06 -19.53 13.62
CA ALA A 84 -1.41 -19.53 14.16
C ALA A 84 -2.47 -19.69 13.05
N TRP A 85 -2.33 -18.98 11.93
CA TRP A 85 -3.23 -19.11 10.77
C TRP A 85 -3.09 -20.45 10.04
N LEU A 86 -1.88 -21.01 9.97
CA LEU A 86 -1.66 -22.38 9.49
C LEU A 86 -2.37 -23.40 10.40
N GLY A 87 -2.37 -23.16 11.71
CA GLY A 87 -3.13 -23.92 12.71
C GLY A 87 -4.65 -23.67 12.69
N GLY A 88 -5.15 -22.85 11.77
CA GLY A 88 -6.59 -22.60 11.60
C GLY A 88 -7.18 -21.52 12.50
N GLN A 89 -6.34 -20.72 13.19
CA GLN A 89 -6.83 -19.58 13.95
C GLN A 89 -7.55 -18.58 13.00
N PRO A 90 -8.78 -18.15 13.32
CA PRO A 90 -9.53 -17.27 12.44
C PRO A 90 -8.92 -15.86 12.41
N LEU A 91 -9.14 -15.15 11.31
CA LEU A 91 -8.83 -13.73 11.19
C LEU A 91 -9.91 -12.88 11.89
N PRO A 92 -9.59 -11.61 12.19
CA PRO A 92 -10.59 -10.65 12.65
C PRO A 92 -11.79 -10.60 11.70
N THR A 93 -12.98 -10.69 12.27
CA THR A 93 -14.21 -10.60 11.48
C THR A 93 -14.42 -9.21 10.92
N ALA A 94 -15.17 -9.13 9.83
CA ALA A 94 -15.64 -7.88 9.26
C ALA A 94 -16.28 -6.95 10.30
N ARG A 95 -17.15 -7.49 11.13
CA ARG A 95 -17.81 -6.71 12.15
C ARG A 95 -16.82 -6.11 13.15
N ALA A 96 -15.90 -6.91 13.68
CA ALA A 96 -14.90 -6.46 14.64
C ALA A 96 -13.99 -5.36 14.06
N LEU A 97 -13.56 -5.52 12.80
CA LEU A 97 -12.79 -4.52 12.09
C LEU A 97 -13.57 -3.22 11.89
N GLY A 98 -14.86 -3.30 11.52
CA GLY A 98 -15.71 -2.13 11.35
C GLY A 98 -15.95 -1.35 12.65
N GLU A 99 -16.23 -2.06 13.74
CA GLU A 99 -16.42 -1.47 15.08
C GLU A 99 -15.15 -0.79 15.58
N ALA A 100 -13.99 -1.46 15.49
CA ALA A 100 -12.71 -0.90 15.89
C ALA A 100 -12.27 0.27 14.99
N ASN A 101 -12.55 0.21 13.68
CA ASN A 101 -12.29 1.32 12.76
C ASN A 101 -13.12 2.55 13.09
N ALA A 102 -14.38 2.39 13.51
CA ALA A 102 -15.23 3.52 13.90
C ALA A 102 -14.75 4.21 15.18
N GLN A 103 -13.99 3.49 16.02
CA GLN A 103 -13.43 3.97 17.29
C GLN A 103 -11.99 4.49 17.14
N GLY A 104 -11.38 4.36 15.98
CA GLY A 104 -9.99 4.72 15.75
C GLY A 104 -9.01 3.83 16.51
N ALA A 105 -9.39 2.59 16.77
CA ALA A 105 -8.70 1.65 17.64
C ALA A 105 -7.95 0.54 16.89
N LEU A 106 -7.84 0.64 15.56
CA LEU A 106 -7.18 -0.39 14.76
C LEU A 106 -5.67 -0.32 14.86
N HIS A 107 -5.03 -1.49 14.87
CA HIS A 107 -3.60 -1.63 14.70
C HIS A 107 -3.32 -2.16 13.29
N LEU A 108 -2.30 -1.63 12.63
CA LEU A 108 -1.79 -2.20 11.39
C LEU A 108 -0.49 -2.93 11.69
N LEU A 109 -0.40 -4.21 11.37
CA LEU A 109 0.84 -4.98 11.40
C LEU A 109 1.29 -5.27 9.96
N ASN A 110 2.37 -4.64 9.53
CA ASN A 110 3.04 -5.04 8.30
C ASN A 110 3.73 -6.39 8.54
N LEU A 111 3.25 -7.42 7.84
CA LEU A 111 3.80 -8.77 7.92
C LEU A 111 5.18 -8.82 7.28
N HIS A 112 5.35 -8.19 6.13
CA HIS A 112 6.65 -8.00 5.50
C HIS A 112 6.56 -6.98 4.36
N TYR A 113 7.72 -6.43 4.02
CA TYR A 113 7.98 -5.81 2.74
C TYR A 113 9.33 -6.30 2.23
N THR A 114 9.40 -6.71 0.98
CA THR A 114 10.64 -7.11 0.32
C THR A 114 10.64 -6.61 -1.11
N GLN A 115 11.85 -6.33 -1.60
CA GLN A 115 12.09 -6.05 -3.01
C GLN A 115 13.36 -6.75 -3.47
N ARG A 116 13.42 -7.09 -4.76
CA ARG A 116 14.59 -7.72 -5.39
C ARG A 116 15.77 -6.74 -5.50
N PRO A 117 15.61 -5.54 -6.11
CA PRO A 117 16.70 -4.57 -6.11
C PRO A 117 16.79 -3.93 -4.71
N SER A 118 17.79 -4.31 -3.92
CA SER A 118 17.96 -3.84 -2.54
C SER A 118 19.05 -2.78 -2.37
N ASP A 119 19.92 -2.60 -3.37
CA ASP A 119 20.96 -1.58 -3.34
C ASP A 119 20.34 -0.19 -3.55
N LEU A 120 20.33 0.65 -2.51
CA LEU A 120 19.78 2.00 -2.58
C LEU A 120 20.58 2.96 -3.47
N ALA A 121 21.77 2.56 -3.95
CA ALA A 121 22.49 3.28 -5.00
C ALA A 121 21.95 2.97 -6.42
N ASP A 122 21.19 1.88 -6.59
CA ASP A 122 20.57 1.51 -7.87
C ASP A 122 19.29 2.35 -8.11
N PRO A 123 19.20 3.11 -9.22
CA PRO A 123 17.98 3.83 -9.60
C PRO A 123 16.73 2.95 -9.66
N LEU A 124 16.86 1.67 -10.02
CA LEU A 124 15.74 0.74 -10.04
C LEU A 124 15.24 0.44 -8.63
N ALA A 125 16.12 0.22 -7.66
CA ALA A 125 15.74 0.02 -6.26
C ALA A 125 14.96 1.21 -5.71
N LEU A 126 15.41 2.43 -6.02
CA LEU A 126 14.74 3.67 -5.62
C LEU A 126 13.38 3.83 -6.31
N ALA A 127 13.27 3.49 -7.59
CA ALA A 127 12.01 3.52 -8.32
C ALA A 127 10.98 2.51 -7.75
N VAL A 128 11.41 1.28 -7.45
CA VAL A 128 10.55 0.27 -6.82
C VAL A 128 10.11 0.73 -5.44
N LEU A 129 11.02 1.31 -4.64
CA LEU A 129 10.71 1.83 -3.32
C LEU A 129 9.73 3.02 -3.36
N ALA A 130 9.87 3.92 -4.35
CA ALA A 130 8.92 5.01 -4.55
C ALA A 130 7.50 4.49 -4.83
N VAL A 131 7.38 3.53 -5.76
CA VAL A 131 6.11 2.88 -6.10
C VAL A 131 5.57 2.10 -4.89
N ALA A 132 6.44 1.44 -4.13
CA ALA A 132 6.08 0.75 -2.90
C ALA A 132 5.43 1.70 -1.89
N ASN A 133 6.01 2.88 -1.69
CA ASN A 133 5.48 3.89 -0.78
C ASN A 133 4.10 4.38 -1.22
N ASP A 134 3.90 4.64 -2.52
CA ASP A 134 2.61 5.06 -3.05
C ASP A 134 1.55 3.96 -2.94
N ALA A 135 1.93 2.73 -3.29
CA ALA A 135 1.08 1.56 -3.13
C ALA A 135 0.69 1.34 -1.67
N PHE A 136 1.66 1.47 -0.75
CA PHE A 136 1.46 1.36 0.69
C PHE A 136 0.49 2.43 1.20
N ARG A 137 0.70 3.71 0.87
CA ARG A 137 -0.21 4.82 1.25
C ARG A 137 -1.63 4.56 0.76
N PHE A 138 -1.75 4.11 -0.49
CA PHE A 138 -3.02 3.77 -1.08
C PHE A 138 -3.68 2.56 -0.40
N ALA A 139 -2.89 1.56 -0.01
CA ALA A 139 -3.33 0.35 0.67
C ALA A 139 -3.88 0.62 2.07
N VAL A 140 -3.16 1.42 2.87
CA VAL A 140 -3.50 1.67 4.27
C VAL A 140 -4.48 2.84 4.45
N GLY A 141 -4.63 3.68 3.43
CA GLY A 141 -5.54 4.83 3.48
C GLY A 141 -6.97 4.42 3.84
N GLY A 142 -7.63 5.23 4.67
CA GLY A 142 -9.03 5.03 5.05
C GLY A 142 -9.23 4.20 6.32
N TRP A 143 -8.21 3.49 6.80
CA TRP A 143 -8.23 2.92 8.15
C TRP A 143 -7.99 4.01 9.21
N GLN A 144 -8.71 3.94 10.31
CA GLN A 144 -8.55 4.83 11.46
C GLN A 144 -7.62 4.13 12.47
N LEU A 145 -6.32 4.25 12.22
CA LEU A 145 -5.29 3.52 12.98
C LEU A 145 -4.97 4.21 14.32
N ALA A 146 -4.87 3.41 15.38
CA ALA A 146 -4.30 3.78 16.68
C ALA A 146 -2.77 3.61 16.70
N ALA A 147 -2.26 2.57 16.05
CA ALA A 147 -0.83 2.30 15.94
C ALA A 147 -0.51 1.48 14.69
N MET A 148 0.77 1.48 14.33
CA MET A 148 1.31 0.72 13.21
C MET A 148 2.61 0.04 13.64
N HIS A 149 2.77 -1.21 13.25
CA HIS A 149 3.88 -2.08 13.63
C HIS A 149 4.44 -2.81 12.42
N MET A 150 5.70 -3.19 12.51
CA MET A 150 6.40 -3.95 11.48
C MET A 150 7.53 -4.74 12.11
N GLU A 151 7.81 -5.90 11.52
CA GLU A 151 9.00 -6.69 11.84
C GLU A 151 9.94 -6.66 10.65
N GLY A 152 11.22 -6.45 10.91
CA GLY A 152 12.31 -6.52 9.94
C GLY A 152 13.51 -7.22 10.54
N SER A 153 14.63 -7.22 9.83
CA SER A 153 15.94 -7.60 10.37
C SER A 153 16.71 -6.39 10.90
N VAL A 154 17.86 -6.61 11.56
CA VAL A 154 18.76 -5.52 11.94
C VAL A 154 19.26 -4.76 10.70
N LEU A 155 19.45 -5.45 9.57
CA LEU A 155 19.86 -4.82 8.32
C LEU A 155 18.82 -3.84 7.77
N ASP A 156 17.53 -4.05 8.04
CA ASP A 156 16.46 -3.18 7.55
C ASP A 156 16.28 -1.90 8.39
N GLN A 157 16.95 -1.82 9.54
CA GLN A 157 16.77 -0.73 10.50
C GLN A 157 17.02 0.68 9.91
N PRO A 158 18.06 0.93 9.10
CA PRO A 158 18.26 2.25 8.49
C PRO A 158 17.09 2.67 7.60
N MET A 159 16.57 1.74 6.80
CA MET A 159 15.42 1.98 5.91
C MET A 159 14.15 2.29 6.71
N PHE A 160 13.82 1.48 7.71
CA PHE A 160 12.59 1.70 8.49
C PHE A 160 12.66 2.93 9.40
N THR A 161 13.84 3.24 9.94
CA THR A 161 14.05 4.48 10.69
C THR A 161 13.86 5.70 9.79
N ALA A 162 14.41 5.68 8.57
CA ALA A 162 14.20 6.75 7.58
C ALA A 162 12.74 6.86 7.13
N ALA A 163 12.00 5.74 7.07
CA ALA A 163 10.56 5.73 6.80
C ALA A 163 9.72 6.28 7.97
N GLY A 164 10.35 6.52 9.14
CA GLY A 164 9.76 7.16 10.32
C GLY A 164 9.39 6.22 11.46
N PHE A 165 9.77 4.94 11.40
CA PHE A 165 9.49 4.01 12.49
C PHE A 165 10.61 4.03 13.54
N PRO A 166 10.29 4.26 14.83
CA PRO A 166 11.24 4.00 15.89
C PRO A 166 11.34 2.50 16.18
N VAL A 167 12.50 2.08 16.66
CA VAL A 167 12.74 0.72 17.15
C VAL A 167 12.02 0.53 18.48
N CYS A 168 11.34 -0.60 18.63
CA CYS A 168 10.66 -1.03 19.84
C CYS A 168 11.35 -2.29 20.40
N ALA A 169 11.42 -2.38 21.73
CA ALA A 169 12.00 -3.53 22.40
C ALA A 169 11.00 -4.68 22.51
N TYR A 170 11.49 -5.91 22.32
CA TYR A 170 10.77 -7.11 22.76
C TYR A 170 10.83 -7.22 24.30
N ALA A 171 9.80 -7.79 24.91
CA ALA A 171 9.74 -7.96 26.37
C ALA A 171 10.76 -8.97 26.91
N GLY A 172 11.25 -9.86 26.05
CA GLY A 172 12.24 -10.86 26.42
C GLY A 172 13.26 -11.12 25.31
N SER A 173 14.43 -11.60 25.72
CA SER A 173 15.38 -12.25 24.82
C SER A 173 14.93 -13.68 24.54
N GLY A 174 15.21 -14.19 23.34
CA GLY A 174 15.03 -15.59 23.00
C GLY A 174 16.06 -16.06 21.99
N PRO A 175 15.93 -17.27 21.43
CA PRO A 175 16.89 -17.82 20.47
C PRO A 175 17.13 -16.91 19.24
N TRP A 176 16.14 -16.09 18.89
CA TRP A 176 16.24 -15.12 17.81
C TRP A 176 17.23 -13.98 18.09
N SER A 177 17.51 -13.67 19.35
CA SER A 177 18.40 -12.56 19.74
C SER A 177 19.87 -12.80 19.44
N THR A 178 20.24 -14.07 19.26
CA THR A 178 21.60 -14.52 18.92
C THR A 178 21.77 -14.84 17.44
N LEU A 179 20.73 -14.62 16.62
CA LEU A 179 20.85 -14.80 15.17
C LEU A 179 21.80 -13.75 14.58
N PRO A 180 22.43 -14.07 13.43
CA PRO A 180 23.12 -13.08 12.60
C PRO A 180 22.24 -11.87 12.26
N ASP A 181 22.83 -10.71 12.02
CA ASP A 181 22.10 -9.44 11.85
C ASP A 181 21.05 -9.45 10.72
N ASP A 182 21.30 -10.18 9.64
CA ASP A 182 20.39 -10.36 8.51
C ASP A 182 19.17 -11.24 8.85
N LEU A 183 19.25 -12.04 9.90
CA LEU A 183 18.19 -12.93 10.38
C LEU A 183 17.60 -12.49 11.73
N ARG A 184 18.26 -11.59 12.44
CA ARG A 184 17.86 -11.16 13.78
C ARG A 184 16.68 -10.19 13.69
N PRO A 185 15.49 -10.58 14.17
CA PRO A 185 14.29 -9.76 14.02
C PRO A 185 14.34 -8.53 14.93
N VAL A 186 13.86 -7.41 14.40
CA VAL A 186 13.71 -6.12 15.09
C VAL A 186 12.26 -5.67 14.95
N HIS A 187 11.67 -5.23 16.06
CA HIS A 187 10.33 -4.66 16.07
C HIS A 187 10.40 -3.15 15.86
N PHE A 188 9.57 -2.67 14.96
CA PHE A 188 9.35 -1.26 14.67
C PHE A 188 7.89 -0.92 14.97
N GLY A 189 7.64 0.22 15.59
CA GLY A 189 6.28 0.57 15.98
C GLY A 189 6.07 2.05 16.25
N ILE A 190 4.94 2.59 15.84
CA ILE A 190 4.59 3.99 16.11
C ILE A 190 3.10 4.12 16.43
N THR A 191 2.78 4.92 17.44
CA THR A 191 1.39 5.27 17.76
C THR A 191 0.92 6.44 16.91
N ARG A 192 -0.39 6.58 16.72
CA ARG A 192 -0.99 7.72 16.03
C ARG A 192 -0.52 9.03 16.64
N ARG A 193 -0.53 9.14 17.97
CA ARG A 193 -0.09 10.34 18.68
C ARG A 193 1.35 10.71 18.34
N ALA A 194 2.27 9.73 18.39
CA ALA A 194 3.68 9.94 18.06
C ALA A 194 3.86 10.31 16.58
N ALA A 195 3.15 9.62 15.68
CA ALA A 195 3.19 9.92 14.26
C ALA A 195 2.72 11.35 13.98
N LEU A 196 1.57 11.77 14.52
CA LEU A 196 1.01 13.11 14.31
C LEU A 196 1.91 14.25 14.83
N ALA A 197 2.86 13.97 15.73
CA ALA A 197 3.85 14.93 16.21
C ALA A 197 5.06 15.09 15.25
N MET A 198 5.21 14.22 14.26
CA MET A 198 6.25 14.31 13.25
C MET A 198 5.87 15.31 12.15
N LEU A 199 6.88 15.89 11.50
CA LEU A 199 6.67 16.67 10.29
C LEU A 199 6.06 15.80 9.18
N PRO A 200 5.18 16.37 8.33
CA PRO A 200 4.73 15.70 7.12
C PRO A 200 5.92 15.33 6.21
N GLY A 201 5.85 14.15 5.59
CA GLY A 201 6.84 13.72 4.58
C GLY A 201 7.26 12.27 4.70
N THR A 202 7.22 11.70 5.91
CA THR A 202 7.51 10.27 6.10
C THR A 202 6.33 9.41 5.65
N SER A 203 6.63 8.22 5.09
CA SER A 203 5.59 7.29 4.64
C SER A 203 4.70 6.81 5.77
N VAL A 204 5.27 6.61 6.97
CA VAL A 204 4.49 6.15 8.13
C VAL A 204 3.52 7.22 8.64
N ARG A 205 3.91 8.51 8.64
CA ARG A 205 3.04 9.60 9.11
C ARG A 205 1.73 9.62 8.33
N GLN A 206 1.80 9.46 7.01
CA GLN A 206 0.64 9.52 6.13
C GLN A 206 -0.34 8.36 6.36
N ALA A 207 0.12 7.22 6.87
CA ALA A 207 -0.77 6.10 7.22
C ALA A 207 -1.79 6.46 8.31
N PHE A 208 -1.52 7.50 9.12
CA PHE A 208 -2.40 7.97 10.18
C PHE A 208 -3.31 9.14 9.76
N ASP A 209 -3.21 9.60 8.52
CA ASP A 209 -4.16 10.57 7.99
C ASP A 209 -5.52 9.90 7.81
N HIS A 210 -6.49 10.37 8.59
CA HIS A 210 -7.85 9.86 8.55
C HIS A 210 -8.83 10.99 8.28
N TYR A 211 -9.70 10.74 7.31
CA TYR A 211 -10.83 11.59 6.98
C TYR A 211 -12.11 10.78 7.16
N PRO A 212 -13.08 11.27 7.93
CA PRO A 212 -14.31 10.54 8.19
C PRO A 212 -15.11 10.33 6.89
N PRO A 213 -15.81 9.18 6.73
CA PRO A 213 -16.63 8.91 5.56
C PRO A 213 -17.79 9.92 5.46
N ARG A 214 -17.85 10.65 4.35
CA ARG A 214 -18.84 11.71 4.08
C ARG A 214 -20.13 11.17 3.48
N PHE A 215 -20.04 10.32 2.46
CA PHE A 215 -21.19 9.90 1.63
C PHE A 215 -21.96 8.68 2.17
N ARG A 216 -21.53 8.08 3.29
CA ARG A 216 -22.21 6.96 3.98
C ARG A 216 -22.64 5.81 3.02
N LEU A 217 -21.76 5.49 2.08
CA LEU A 217 -22.00 4.47 1.07
C LEU A 217 -22.09 3.08 1.69
N SER A 218 -22.98 2.24 1.16
CA SER A 218 -23.13 0.85 1.62
C SER A 218 -21.91 0.02 1.23
N PRO A 219 -21.68 -1.15 1.85
CA PRO A 219 -20.57 -2.03 1.47
C PRO A 219 -20.54 -2.35 -0.04
N SER A 220 -21.69 -2.72 -0.63
CA SER A 220 -21.78 -3.02 -2.06
C SER A 220 -21.51 -1.80 -2.95
N GLN A 221 -21.92 -0.60 -2.53
CA GLN A 221 -21.62 0.65 -3.25
C GLN A 221 -20.13 0.99 -3.20
N ARG A 222 -19.49 0.85 -2.04
CA ARG A 222 -18.04 1.06 -1.90
C ARG A 222 -17.26 0.04 -2.72
N ARG A 223 -17.69 -1.23 -2.72
CA ARG A 223 -17.12 -2.27 -3.57
C ARG A 223 -17.27 -1.92 -5.04
N LEU A 224 -18.45 -1.52 -5.50
CA LEU A 224 -18.65 -1.08 -6.89
C LEU A 224 -17.70 0.06 -7.26
N LEU A 225 -17.59 1.09 -6.43
CA LEU A 225 -16.64 2.19 -6.67
C LEU A 225 -15.20 1.69 -6.73
N TRP A 226 -14.81 0.81 -5.79
CA TRP A 226 -13.47 0.19 -5.77
C TRP A 226 -13.14 -0.60 -7.05
N LEU A 227 -14.12 -1.33 -7.58
CA LEU A 227 -13.93 -2.09 -8.81
C LEU A 227 -13.90 -1.18 -10.05
N ALA A 228 -14.71 -0.12 -10.04
CA ALA A 228 -14.77 0.89 -11.11
C ALA A 228 -13.53 1.79 -11.18
N LEU A 229 -12.64 1.75 -10.19
CA LEU A 229 -11.37 2.48 -10.17
C LEU A 229 -10.47 2.16 -11.38
N PHE A 230 -10.62 0.98 -11.97
CA PHE A 230 -9.78 0.47 -13.06
C PHE A 230 -10.44 0.56 -14.44
N ASP A 231 -11.47 1.41 -14.58
CA ASP A 231 -12.23 1.63 -15.82
C ASP A 231 -12.84 0.35 -16.44
N ASP A 232 -13.18 -0.62 -15.59
CA ASP A 232 -13.91 -1.83 -16.00
C ASP A 232 -15.28 -1.46 -16.61
N SER A 233 -15.67 -2.20 -17.65
CA SER A 233 -17.02 -2.09 -18.24
C SER A 233 -18.10 -2.52 -17.24
N ASP A 234 -19.32 -2.02 -17.40
CA ASP A 234 -20.43 -2.42 -16.53
C ASP A 234 -20.72 -3.93 -16.59
N ASP A 235 -20.52 -4.57 -17.74
CA ASP A 235 -20.71 -6.01 -17.87
C ASP A 235 -19.65 -6.80 -17.10
N ALA A 236 -18.40 -6.32 -17.13
CA ALA A 236 -17.30 -6.89 -16.33
C ALA A 236 -17.54 -6.67 -14.83
N LEU A 237 -17.99 -5.47 -14.44
CA LEU A 237 -18.34 -5.14 -13.06
C LEU A 237 -19.51 -6.00 -12.55
N GLY A 238 -20.57 -6.12 -13.35
CA GLY A 238 -21.75 -6.93 -13.03
C GLY A 238 -21.39 -8.39 -12.82
N SER A 239 -20.62 -8.96 -13.74
CA SER A 239 -20.12 -10.34 -13.64
C SER A 239 -19.25 -10.53 -12.39
N ARG A 240 -18.32 -9.60 -12.11
CA ARG A 240 -17.42 -9.68 -10.94
C ARG A 240 -18.14 -9.51 -9.60
N MET A 241 -19.24 -8.77 -9.58
CA MET A 241 -20.07 -8.61 -8.38
C MET A 241 -21.19 -9.65 -8.26
N GLY A 242 -21.40 -10.49 -9.27
CA GLY A 242 -22.54 -11.41 -9.32
C GLY A 242 -23.90 -10.69 -9.43
N LEU A 243 -23.93 -9.54 -10.10
CA LEU A 243 -25.11 -8.68 -10.23
C LEU A 243 -25.63 -8.62 -11.66
N SER A 244 -26.96 -8.56 -11.81
CA SER A 244 -27.57 -8.22 -13.10
C SER A 244 -27.29 -6.77 -13.47
N VAL A 245 -27.33 -6.46 -14.77
CA VAL A 245 -27.17 -5.09 -15.29
C VAL A 245 -28.16 -4.12 -14.61
N HIS A 246 -29.38 -4.58 -14.34
CA HIS A 246 -30.39 -3.77 -13.65
C HIS A 246 -30.00 -3.48 -12.18
N ALA A 247 -29.51 -4.48 -11.43
CA ALA A 247 -29.04 -4.30 -10.06
C ALA A 247 -27.82 -3.37 -10.00
N LEU A 248 -26.90 -3.49 -10.97
CA LEU A 248 -25.74 -2.61 -11.10
C LEU A 248 -26.16 -1.14 -11.34
N LYS A 249 -27.11 -0.90 -12.25
CA LYS A 249 -27.68 0.45 -12.49
C LYS A 249 -28.33 1.02 -11.23
N LYS A 250 -29.03 0.20 -10.45
CA LYS A 250 -29.63 0.61 -9.17
C LYS A 250 -28.56 0.99 -8.14
N LEU A 251 -27.46 0.24 -8.05
CA LEU A 251 -26.34 0.60 -7.16
C LEU A 251 -25.71 1.94 -7.54
N TRP A 252 -25.46 2.17 -8.83
CA TRP A 252 -24.95 3.45 -9.32
C TRP A 252 -25.88 4.62 -8.98
N ARG A 253 -27.18 4.45 -9.23
CA ARG A 253 -28.18 5.46 -8.87
C ARG A 253 -28.13 5.80 -7.39
N GLY A 254 -28.12 4.79 -6.52
CA GLY A 254 -28.03 5.02 -5.08
C GLY A 254 -26.70 5.62 -4.62
N ILE A 255 -25.61 5.50 -5.40
CA ILE A 255 -24.36 6.23 -5.12
C ILE A 255 -24.55 7.70 -5.45
N TYR A 256 -25.12 8.02 -6.62
CA TYR A 256 -25.33 9.39 -7.06
C TYR A 256 -26.29 10.15 -6.13
N GLU A 257 -27.42 9.53 -5.79
CA GLU A 257 -28.39 10.09 -4.83
C GLU A 257 -27.69 10.45 -3.51
N ARG A 258 -26.90 9.53 -2.93
CA ARG A 258 -26.18 9.80 -1.67
C ARG A 258 -25.10 10.87 -1.77
N ILE A 259 -24.45 10.98 -2.94
CA ILE A 259 -23.47 12.04 -3.18
C ILE A 259 -24.19 13.38 -3.27
N GLU A 260 -25.29 13.45 -4.02
CA GLU A 260 -26.09 14.66 -4.20
C GLU A 260 -26.73 15.12 -2.87
N ASP A 261 -27.23 14.18 -2.06
CA ASP A 261 -27.79 14.45 -0.73
C ASP A 261 -26.78 15.14 0.21
N VAL A 262 -25.49 14.81 0.10
CA VAL A 262 -24.42 15.31 0.98
C VAL A 262 -23.68 16.51 0.37
N ALA A 263 -23.63 16.59 -0.96
CA ALA A 263 -22.95 17.62 -1.72
C ALA A 263 -23.76 18.00 -2.97
N PRO A 264 -24.81 18.84 -2.81
CA PRO A 264 -25.61 19.29 -3.94
C PRO A 264 -24.78 20.02 -5.00
N GLY A 265 -25.06 19.77 -6.28
CA GLY A 265 -24.32 20.35 -7.40
C GLY A 265 -22.94 19.71 -7.62
N PHE A 266 -22.61 18.61 -6.93
CA PHE A 266 -21.34 17.91 -7.12
C PHE A 266 -21.11 17.49 -8.57
N PHE A 267 -22.19 17.15 -9.28
CA PHE A 267 -22.15 16.77 -10.70
C PHE A 267 -22.23 17.96 -11.66
N GLY A 268 -22.61 19.16 -11.20
CA GLY A 268 -22.91 20.33 -12.02
C GLY A 268 -24.27 20.24 -12.73
N ASP A 269 -24.75 21.37 -13.29
CA ASP A 269 -26.09 21.47 -13.90
C ASP A 269 -26.17 20.80 -15.30
N GLU A 270 -25.04 20.65 -16.00
CA GLU A 270 -24.94 19.97 -17.30
C GLU A 270 -25.14 18.44 -17.21
N ALA A 271 -25.28 17.93 -15.98
CA ALA A 271 -25.50 16.53 -15.68
C ALA A 271 -26.88 16.03 -16.10
N ASP A 272 -27.87 16.92 -16.26
CA ASP A 272 -29.29 16.54 -16.33
C ASP A 272 -29.77 16.24 -17.75
N ASP A 273 -28.97 16.55 -18.77
CA ASP A 273 -29.39 16.36 -20.15
C ASP A 273 -29.19 14.90 -20.60
N ASP A 274 -30.31 14.27 -20.92
CA ASP A 274 -30.45 13.15 -21.86
C ASP A 274 -30.44 11.70 -21.32
N GLY A 275 -30.45 11.46 -20.00
CA GLY A 275 -30.67 10.11 -19.41
C GLY A 275 -29.63 9.03 -19.79
N LYS A 276 -28.68 9.38 -20.66
CA LYS A 276 -27.51 8.60 -21.05
C LYS A 276 -26.36 9.09 -20.21
N ARG A 277 -25.90 8.18 -19.36
CA ARG A 277 -24.69 8.31 -18.55
C ARG A 277 -23.52 8.87 -19.36
N GLY A 278 -23.10 10.10 -19.07
CA GLY A 278 -21.80 10.59 -19.53
C GLY A 278 -20.65 9.84 -18.84
N PRO A 279 -19.60 9.41 -19.56
CA PRO A 279 -18.32 8.98 -18.99
C PRO A 279 -17.75 9.96 -17.95
N GLU A 280 -18.11 11.25 -18.04
CA GLU A 280 -17.68 12.31 -17.14
C GLU A 280 -18.21 12.20 -15.70
N LYS A 281 -19.46 11.79 -15.47
CA LYS A 281 -19.98 11.63 -14.09
C LYS A 281 -19.21 10.57 -13.30
N ARG A 282 -18.78 9.49 -13.97
CA ARG A 282 -17.90 8.47 -13.38
C ARG A 282 -16.53 9.05 -13.04
N ARG A 283 -15.94 9.77 -14.00
CA ARG A 283 -14.62 10.40 -13.86
C ARG A 283 -14.61 11.54 -12.85
N ARG A 284 -15.76 12.12 -12.47
CA ARG A 284 -15.85 13.16 -11.43
C ARG A 284 -16.13 12.59 -10.04
N CYS A 285 -16.88 11.49 -9.92
CA CYS A 285 -16.92 10.69 -8.69
C CYS A 285 -15.52 10.22 -8.27
N TRP A 286 -14.71 9.84 -9.26
CA TRP A 286 -13.39 9.22 -9.06
C TRP A 286 -12.40 10.11 -8.26
N PRO A 287 -11.98 11.32 -8.67
CA PRO A 287 -10.94 12.07 -7.97
C PRO A 287 -11.37 12.40 -6.54
N THR A 288 -12.63 12.74 -6.31
CA THR A 288 -13.10 13.11 -4.97
C THR A 288 -13.24 11.89 -4.05
N CYS A 289 -13.68 10.73 -4.58
CA CYS A 289 -13.85 9.49 -3.81
C CYS A 289 -12.62 8.55 -3.79
N ALA A 290 -11.63 8.76 -4.68
CA ALA A 290 -10.45 7.92 -4.87
C ALA A 290 -9.12 8.63 -4.52
N SER A 291 -8.97 9.95 -4.70
CA SER A 291 -7.77 10.67 -4.19
C SER A 291 -7.72 10.77 -2.66
N GLY A 292 -8.71 10.22 -1.99
CA GLY A 292 -8.42 9.33 -0.89
C GLY A 292 -9.51 8.29 -0.86
N ARG A 293 -9.26 7.14 -0.23
CA ARG A 293 -10.32 6.23 0.27
C ARG A 293 -11.29 6.92 1.28
N ARG A 294 -11.44 8.26 1.24
CA ARG A 294 -12.29 9.15 2.03
C ARG A 294 -13.74 8.70 2.11
N ASN A 295 -14.26 8.02 1.09
CA ASN A 295 -15.63 7.46 1.08
C ASN A 295 -15.69 5.98 0.65
N CYS A 296 -14.58 5.46 0.11
CA CYS A 296 -14.48 4.13 -0.46
C CYS A 296 -13.61 3.18 0.37
N ALA A 297 -13.15 3.59 1.55
CA ALA A 297 -12.44 2.70 2.48
C ALA A 297 -13.21 1.39 2.51
N PRO A 298 -12.59 0.26 2.10
CA PRO A 298 -13.28 -1.00 2.11
C PRO A 298 -13.75 -1.19 3.55
N GLY A 299 -15.08 -1.21 3.71
CA GLY A 299 -15.60 -1.95 4.84
C GLY A 299 -15.00 -3.34 4.72
N PRO A 300 -14.70 -3.99 5.84
CA PRO A 300 -14.07 -5.28 5.80
C PRO A 300 -15.04 -6.26 5.13
N GLU A 301 -14.91 -6.44 3.82
CA GLU A 301 -15.62 -7.42 3.03
C GLU A 301 -14.64 -8.13 2.12
N PRO A 302 -14.81 -9.45 1.95
CA PRO A 302 -13.87 -10.27 1.22
C PRO A 302 -13.87 -9.99 -0.30
N GLY A 303 -12.68 -10.02 -0.90
CA GLY A 303 -12.50 -10.14 -2.35
C GLY A 303 -11.81 -8.97 -3.10
N ALA A 304 -11.04 -8.11 -2.42
CA ALA A 304 -10.15 -7.17 -3.11
C ALA A 304 -8.80 -7.84 -3.41
N ARG A 305 -8.67 -8.47 -4.59
CA ARG A 305 -7.39 -9.03 -5.06
C ARG A 305 -6.29 -7.96 -5.06
N ALA A 306 -5.04 -8.43 -4.91
CA ALA A 306 -3.82 -7.63 -4.85
C ALA A 306 -3.83 -6.39 -5.77
N THR A 307 -3.52 -5.22 -5.18
CA THR A 307 -3.34 -4.01 -5.97
C THR A 307 -2.03 -4.13 -6.74
N ARG A 308 -2.12 -4.27 -8.07
CA ARG A 308 -0.95 -4.22 -8.95
C ARG A 308 -0.56 -2.78 -9.17
N CYS A 309 0.68 -2.44 -8.82
CA CYS A 309 1.28 -1.16 -9.15
C CYS A 309 2.40 -1.42 -10.16
N VAL A 310 2.37 -0.68 -11.27
CA VAL A 310 3.38 -0.80 -12.32
C VAL A 310 4.52 0.13 -11.96
N ALA A 311 5.72 -0.42 -11.79
CA ALA A 311 6.90 0.41 -11.70
C ALA A 311 7.18 1.02 -13.09
N PRO A 312 7.53 2.31 -13.18
CA PRO A 312 7.90 2.88 -14.47
C PRO A 312 9.08 2.09 -15.03
N ALA A 313 8.99 1.67 -16.29
CA ALA A 313 10.13 1.11 -16.99
C ALA A 313 11.26 2.14 -16.91
N CYS A 314 12.38 1.76 -16.29
CA CYS A 314 13.55 2.62 -16.22
C CYS A 314 14.10 2.71 -17.65
N ALA A 315 13.60 3.67 -18.42
CA ALA A 315 14.11 3.99 -19.73
C ALA A 315 15.50 4.61 -19.54
N THR A 316 16.52 3.77 -19.39
CA THR A 316 17.90 4.10 -19.75
C THR A 316 17.92 4.34 -21.26
N ARG A 317 17.40 5.49 -21.68
CA ARG A 317 17.74 6.08 -22.95
C ARG A 317 19.21 6.44 -22.83
N ALA A 318 20.07 5.53 -23.28
CA ALA A 318 21.51 5.75 -23.38
C ALA A 318 21.73 7.15 -23.98
N MET A 319 22.25 8.07 -23.18
CA MET A 319 22.81 9.31 -23.71
C MET A 319 23.91 8.88 -24.68
N ARG A 320 23.67 9.06 -25.97
CA ARG A 320 24.73 8.94 -26.97
C ARG A 320 25.84 9.92 -26.55
N PRO A 321 27.12 9.50 -26.54
CA PRO A 321 28.21 10.42 -26.25
C PRO A 321 28.18 11.55 -27.29
N HIS A 322 28.20 12.79 -26.79
CA HIS A 322 28.41 13.97 -27.63
C HIS A 322 29.73 13.78 -28.40
N PRO A 323 29.75 13.99 -29.73
CA PRO A 323 31.01 14.03 -30.46
C PRO A 323 31.84 15.22 -29.94
N PRO A 324 33.18 15.10 -29.89
CA PRO A 324 34.03 16.19 -29.47
C PRO A 324 33.85 17.39 -30.42
N PRO A 325 34.03 18.62 -29.91
CA PRO A 325 33.90 19.82 -30.73
C PRO A 325 34.95 19.80 -31.85
N ARG A 326 34.50 20.05 -33.08
CA ARG A 326 35.38 20.29 -34.22
C ARG A 326 36.17 21.56 -33.96
N GLU A 327 37.48 21.46 -34.01
CA GLU A 327 38.41 22.60 -34.03
C GLU A 327 38.02 23.55 -35.16
N ALA A 328 37.75 24.80 -34.79
CA ALA A 328 37.50 25.88 -35.73
C ALA A 328 38.83 26.34 -36.34
N VAL A 329 38.93 26.16 -37.64
CA VAL A 329 39.95 26.71 -38.52
C VAL A 329 39.91 28.25 -38.50
N GLY A 330 41.04 28.84 -38.11
CA GLY A 330 41.67 30.04 -38.69
C GLY A 330 40.85 31.32 -38.90
N LEU A 331 41.26 32.39 -38.21
CA LEU A 331 41.14 33.77 -38.67
C LEU A 331 42.51 34.48 -38.53
N PRO A 332 42.84 35.42 -39.43
CA PRO A 332 44.22 35.88 -39.65
C PRO A 332 44.64 37.03 -38.74
N ASP A 333 45.90 36.99 -38.32
CA ASP A 333 46.58 38.09 -37.61
C ASP A 333 46.72 39.32 -38.51
N SER A 334 46.17 40.44 -38.05
CA SER A 334 46.41 41.77 -38.57
C SER A 334 47.45 42.48 -37.68
N GLN A 335 48.54 42.91 -38.30
CA GLN A 335 49.59 43.74 -37.70
C GLN A 335 49.05 45.04 -37.09
N PRO A 336 49.82 45.63 -36.15
CA PRO A 336 50.05 47.06 -36.25
C PRO A 336 51.53 47.46 -36.19
N ARG A 337 51.75 48.62 -36.79
CA ARG A 337 52.98 49.33 -37.08
C ARG A 337 53.56 50.03 -35.84
N GLY A 338 54.89 49.94 -35.70
CA GLY A 338 55.88 51.00 -35.45
C GLY A 338 55.66 52.11 -34.40
N SER A 339 56.62 52.12 -33.44
CA SER A 339 57.52 53.24 -33.05
C SER A 339 56.94 54.43 -32.26
N PRO A 340 57.74 55.17 -31.44
CA PRO A 340 59.09 55.69 -31.73
C PRO A 340 60.26 54.81 -31.28
#